data_AF-A0A1M6U7M6-F1
#
_entry.id   AF-A0A1M6U7M6-F1
#
_cell.length_a   1.000
_cell.length_b   1.000
_cell.length_c   1.000
_cell.angle_alpha   90.00
_cell.angle_beta   90.00
_cell.angle_gamma   90.00
#
_symmetry.space_group_name_H-M   'P 1'
#
loop_
_entity.id
_entity.type
_entity.pdbx_description
1 polymer ?
#
loop_
_entity_poly.entity_id
_entity_poly.type
_entity_poly.pdbx_seq_one_letter_code
_entity_poly.pdbx_strand_id
1 'polypeptide(L)'
;MRLYFGIATVFSILVAVFAIQNSELISIKFLLWQLPGFPLAFVILGAALSGMVVAWLFSIARQYKISKQYGELKNYTHSLEQELLKYRPNRQEKG
;
A
#
# COMPACT_ATOMS: atom_id res chain seq x y z
N MET A 1 6.73 -19.39 -10.83
CA MET A 1 6.79 -19.99 -9.48
C MET A 1 8.19 -20.39 -9.05
N ARG A 2 8.91 -21.27 -9.77
CA ARG A 2 10.25 -21.75 -9.36
C ARG A 2 11.32 -20.66 -9.24
N LEU A 3 11.33 -19.69 -10.16
CA LEU A 3 12.26 -18.55 -10.14
C LEU A 3 12.04 -17.63 -8.92
N TYR A 4 10.77 -17.33 -8.59
CA TYR A 4 10.43 -16.52 -7.41
C TYR A 4 10.93 -17.16 -6.12
N PHE A 5 10.79 -18.49 -5.99
CA PHE A 5 11.28 -19.20 -4.82
C PHE A 5 12.82 -19.14 -4.71
N GLY A 6 13.52 -19.30 -5.85
CA GLY A 6 14.98 -19.16 -5.89
C GLY A 6 15.46 -17.77 -5.49
N ILE A 7 14.86 -16.71 -6.05
CA ILE A 7 15.18 -15.32 -5.71
C ILE A 7 14.87 -15.03 -4.23
N ALA A 8 13.71 -15.47 -3.73
CA ALA A 8 13.33 -15.31 -2.33
C ALA A 8 14.31 -16.02 -1.38
N THR A 9 14.85 -17.17 -1.78
CA THR A 9 15.84 -17.92 -0.99
C THR A 9 17.15 -17.17 -0.91
N VAL A 10 17.68 -16.71 -2.05
CA VAL A 10 18.90 -15.90 -2.10
C VAL A 10 18.74 -14.63 -1.28
N PHE A 11 17.60 -13.95 -1.41
CA PHE A 11 17.30 -12.75 -0.62
C PHE A 11 17.23 -13.05 0.88
N SER A 12 16.59 -14.16 1.29
CA SER A 12 16.53 -14.58 2.69
C SER A 12 17.92 -14.84 3.29
N ILE A 13 18.82 -15.48 2.54
CA ILE A 13 20.22 -15.68 2.94
C ILE A 13 20.93 -14.35 3.13
N LEU A 14 20.75 -13.40 2.22
CA LEU A 14 21.35 -12.06 2.34
C LEU A 14 20.85 -11.34 3.61
N VAL A 15 19.55 -11.41 3.91
CA VAL A 15 18.97 -10.84 5.13
C VAL A 15 19.54 -11.51 6.38
N ALA A 16 19.69 -12.84 6.38
CA ALA A 16 20.27 -13.58 7.49
C ALA A 16 21.74 -13.20 7.73
N VAL A 17 22.55 -13.11 6.67
CA VAL A 17 23.93 -12.64 6.73
C VAL A 17 24.00 -11.22 7.27
N PHE A 18 23.15 -10.32 6.77
CA PHE A 18 23.05 -8.95 7.26
C PHE A 18 22.73 -8.89 8.76
N ALA A 19 21.78 -9.70 9.23
CA ALA A 19 21.41 -9.75 10.65
C ALA A 19 22.54 -10.27 11.55
N ILE A 20 23.29 -11.29 11.08
CA ILE A 20 24.45 -11.82 11.82
C ILE A 20 25.59 -10.78 11.88
N GLN A 21 25.88 -10.13 10.75
CA GLN A 21 26.94 -9.11 10.69
C GLN A 21 26.58 -7.86 11.50
N ASN A 22 25.31 -7.51 11.61
CA ASN A 22 24.80 -6.38 12.38
C ASN A 22 24.08 -6.85 13.65
N SER A 23 24.66 -7.83 14.34
CA SER A 23 24.13 -8.42 15.58
C SER A 23 24.42 -7.59 16.83
N GLU A 24 24.84 -6.33 16.67
CA GLU A 24 25.07 -5.41 17.77
C GLU A 24 23.82 -5.31 18.65
N LEU A 25 24.04 -5.52 19.95
CA LEU A 25 23.01 -5.39 20.96
C LEU A 25 22.98 -3.94 21.44
N ILE A 26 21.83 -3.29 21.29
CA ILE A 26 21.61 -1.92 21.73
C ILE A 26 20.68 -1.87 22.94
N SER A 27 20.78 -0.78 23.70
CA SER A 27 19.82 -0.45 24.74
C SER A 27 18.78 0.51 24.17
N ILE A 28 17.54 0.04 24.02
CA ILE A 28 16.44 0.91 23.60
C ILE A 28 16.03 1.75 24.81
N LYS A 29 16.22 3.06 24.72
CA LYS A 29 15.73 4.01 25.74
C LYS A 29 14.57 4.80 25.16
N PHE A 30 13.42 4.77 25.83
CA PHE A 30 12.24 5.50 25.39
C PHE A 30 11.56 6.16 26.58
N LEU A 31 11.47 7.49 26.59
CA LEU A 31 10.93 8.29 27.69
C LEU A 31 11.50 7.88 29.08
N LEU A 32 10.79 7.02 29.80
CA LEU A 32 11.08 6.61 31.19
C LEU A 32 11.51 5.14 31.31
N TRP A 33 11.47 4.36 30.22
CA TRP A 33 11.80 2.94 30.23
C TRP A 33 13.01 2.64 29.33
N GLN A 34 13.77 1.61 29.72
CA GLN A 34 14.88 1.12 28.95
C GLN A 34 14.82 -0.39 28.81
N LEU A 35 15.13 -0.89 27.61
CA LEU A 35 15.22 -2.31 27.31
C LEU A 35 16.65 -2.61 26.83
N PRO A 36 17.52 -3.16 27.70
CA PRO A 36 18.89 -3.49 27.34
C PRO A 36 18.97 -4.82 26.56
N GLY A 37 20.03 -4.98 25.77
CA GLY A 37 20.36 -6.25 25.13
C GLY A 37 19.49 -6.61 23.93
N PHE A 38 18.91 -5.62 23.24
CA PHE A 38 18.03 -5.87 22.10
C PHE A 38 18.80 -5.79 20.77
N PRO A 39 18.65 -6.73 19.83
CA PRO A 39 19.41 -6.69 18.59
C PRO A 39 18.99 -5.54 17.67
N LEU A 40 19.96 -4.79 17.13
CA LEU A 40 19.76 -3.61 16.29
C LEU A 40 18.84 -3.89 15.09
N ALA A 41 19.03 -5.03 14.42
CA ALA A 41 18.25 -5.41 13.24
C ALA A 41 16.74 -5.39 13.48
N PHE A 42 16.28 -5.85 14.66
CA PHE A 42 14.86 -5.84 15.00
C PHE A 42 14.30 -4.43 15.18
N VAL A 43 15.11 -3.49 15.68
CA VAL A 43 14.70 -2.09 15.83
C VAL A 43 14.52 -1.43 14.46
N ILE A 44 15.48 -1.64 13.56
CA ILE A 44 15.42 -1.12 12.18
C ILE A 44 14.21 -1.69 11.45
N LEU A 45 14.01 -3.02 11.52
CA LEU A 45 12.86 -3.67 10.90
C LEU A 45 11.54 -3.16 11.49
N GLY A 46 11.44 -3.04 12.81
CA GLY A 46 10.26 -2.52 13.49
C GLY A 46 9.94 -1.07 13.08
N ALA A 47 10.96 -0.21 12.97
CA ALA A 47 10.80 1.18 12.53
C ALA A 47 10.38 1.29 11.05
N ALA A 48 10.96 0.46 10.18
CA ALA A 48 10.58 0.44 8.77
C ALA A 48 9.14 -0.06 8.59
N LEU A 49 8.76 -1.14 9.29
CA LEU A 49 7.41 -1.67 9.29
C LEU A 49 6.39 -0.67 9.84
N SER A 50 6.71 0.02 10.94
CA SER A 50 5.81 1.05 11.49
C SER A 50 5.62 2.21 10.52
N GLY A 51 6.69 2.67 9.85
CA GLY A 51 6.60 3.66 8.78
C GLY A 51 5.70 3.21 7.63
N MET A 52 5.81 1.95 7.20
CA MET A 52 4.94 1.36 6.17
C MET A 52 3.47 1.32 6.62
N VAL A 53 3.19 0.93 7.86
CA VAL A 53 1.84 0.92 8.42
C VAL A 53 1.26 2.32 8.41
N VAL A 54 2.01 3.33 8.87
CA VAL A 54 1.58 4.72 8.85
C VAL A 54 1.29 5.18 7.43
N ALA A 55 2.18 4.93 6.47
CA ALA A 55 1.98 5.28 5.07
C ALA A 55 0.74 4.58 4.47
N TRP A 56 0.53 3.31 4.81
CA TRP A 56 -0.63 2.54 4.38
C TRP A 56 -1.94 3.13 4.91
N LEU A 57 -1.98 3.53 6.19
CA LEU A 57 -3.15 4.20 6.78
C LEU A 57 -3.50 5.49 6.04
N PHE A 58 -2.52 6.33 5.70
CA PHE A 58 -2.75 7.52 4.87
C PHE A 58 -3.26 7.17 3.47
N SER A 59 -2.79 6.07 2.89
CA SER A 59 -3.24 5.59 1.58
C SER A 59 -4.73 5.21 1.59
N ILE A 60 -5.24 4.57 2.65
CA ILE A 60 -6.66 4.21 2.79
C ILE A 60 -7.56 5.45 2.68
N ALA A 61 -7.20 6.55 3.35
CA ALA A 61 -7.98 7.79 3.29
C ALA A 61 -8.05 8.35 1.85
N ARG A 62 -6.93 8.30 1.12
CA ARG A 62 -6.89 8.69 -0.30
C ARG A 62 -7.74 7.76 -1.17
N GLN A 63 -7.66 6.45 -0.95
CA GLN A 63 -8.44 5.46 -1.70
C GLN A 63 -9.95 5.65 -1.51
N TYR A 64 -10.39 6.03 -0.31
CA TYR A 64 -11.79 6.33 -0.05
C TYR A 64 -12.31 7.50 -0.92
N LYS A 65 -11.55 8.59 -1.00
CA LYS A 65 -11.89 9.75 -1.85
C LYS A 65 -11.96 9.35 -3.34
N ILE A 66 -11.01 8.55 -3.80
CA ILE A 66 -10.97 8.05 -5.18
C ILE A 66 -12.20 7.17 -5.45
N SER A 67 -12.55 6.27 -4.53
CA SER A 67 -13.71 5.40 -4.67
C SER A 67 -15.02 6.19 -4.77
N LYS A 68 -15.16 7.28 -3.99
CA LYS A 68 -16.33 8.16 -4.08
C LYS A 68 -16.43 8.85 -5.45
N GLN A 69 -15.32 9.42 -5.92
CA GLN A 69 -15.26 10.06 -7.24
C GLN A 69 -15.56 9.08 -8.37
N TYR A 70 -15.11 7.83 -8.25
CA TYR A 70 -15.40 6.79 -9.23
C TYR A 70 -16.91 6.50 -9.31
N GLY A 71 -17.62 6.51 -8.18
CA GLY A 71 -19.08 6.37 -8.14
C GLY A 71 -19.81 7.55 -8.79
N GLU A 72 -19.40 8.78 -8.47
CA GLU A 72 -19.97 9.99 -9.07
C GLU A 72 -19.75 10.03 -10.59
N LEU A 73 -18.53 9.72 -11.04
CA LEU A 73 -18.17 9.69 -12.45
C LEU A 73 -18.98 8.61 -13.21
N LYS A 74 -19.15 7.43 -12.61
CA LYS A 74 -19.96 6.35 -13.17
C LYS A 74 -21.44 6.73 -13.30
N ASN A 75 -21.98 7.43 -12.31
CA ASN A 75 -23.36 7.91 -12.37
C ASN A 75 -23.53 8.98 -13.46
N TYR A 76 -22.55 9.87 -13.61
CA TYR A 76 -22.56 10.91 -14.65
C TYR A 76 -22.54 10.32 -16.06
N THR A 77 -21.67 9.35 -16.34
CA THR A 77 -21.66 8.64 -17.63
C THR A 77 -22.99 7.94 -17.91
N HIS A 78 -23.58 7.29 -16.90
CA HIS A 78 -24.87 6.61 -17.06
C HIS A 78 -26.01 7.60 -17.36
N SER A 79 -26.01 8.79 -16.73
CA SER A 79 -27.00 9.83 -17.05
C SER A 79 -26.83 10.42 -18.45
N LEU A 80 -25.58 10.64 -18.89
CA LEU A 80 -25.29 11.11 -20.24
C LEU A 80 -25.74 10.09 -21.30
N GLU A 81 -25.50 8.80 -21.06
CA GLU A 81 -25.93 7.73 -21.95
C GLU A 81 -27.46 7.66 -22.06
N GLN A 82 -28.17 7.82 -20.94
CA GLN A 82 -29.63 7.91 -20.93
C GLN A 82 -30.16 9.14 -21.67
N GLU A 83 -29.51 10.31 -21.53
CA GLU A 83 -29.86 11.51 -22.29
C GLU A 83 -29.67 11.30 -23.79
N LEU A 84 -28.54 10.72 -24.21
CA LEU A 84 -28.28 10.40 -25.61
C LEU A 84 -29.32 9.44 -26.18
N LEU A 85 -29.76 8.44 -25.41
CA LEU A 85 -30.82 7.52 -25.82
C LEU A 85 -32.18 8.22 -25.94
N LYS A 86 -32.48 9.20 -25.09
CA LYS A 86 -33.72 9.98 -25.14
C LYS A 86 -33.79 10.93 -26.34
N TYR A 87 -32.65 11.44 -26.82
CA TYR A 87 -32.57 12.30 -28.00
C TYR A 87 -32.26 11.57 -29.32
N ARG A 88 -31.88 10.30 -29.28
CA ARG A 88 -31.69 9.44 -30.48
C ARG A 88 -32.96 9.15 -31.30
N PRO A 89 -34.18 8.98 -30.76
CA PRO A 89 -35.34 8.64 -31.57
C PRO A 89 -35.74 9.74 -32.57
N ASN A 90 -35.41 11.01 -32.30
CA ASN A 90 -35.87 12.13 -33.12
C ASN A 90 -34.93 12.52 -34.28
N ARG A 91 -33.76 11.87 -34.42
CA ARG A 91 -32.81 12.11 -35.53
C ARG A 91 -32.89 11.06 -36.65
N GLN A 92 -33.56 9.94 -36.43
CA GLN A 92 -33.74 8.89 -37.45
C GLN A 92 -35.06 9.04 -38.22
N GLU A 93 -36.02 9.84 -37.73
CA GLU A 93 -37.32 10.10 -38.40
C GLU A 93 -37.34 11.40 -39.24
N LYS A 94 -36.25 12.18 -39.26
CA LYS A 94 -36.14 13.43 -40.04
C LYS A 94 -35.15 13.34 -41.22
N GLY A 95 -34.83 12.12 -41.66
CA GLY A 95 -34.00 11.85 -42.83
C GLY A 95 -34.84 11.44 -44.02
#